data_AF-A0A7Z9HTI4-F1
#
_entry.id   AF-A0A7Z9HTI4-F1
#
_cell.length_a   1.000
_cell.length_b   1.000
_cell.length_c   1.000
_cell.angle_alpha   90.00
_cell.angle_beta   90.00
_cell.angle_gamma   90.00
#
_symmetry.space_group_name_H-M   'P 1'
#
loop_
_entity.id
_entity.type
_entity.pdbx_description
1 polymer ?
#
loop_
_entity_poly.entity_id
_entity_poly.type
_entity_poly.pdbx_seq_one_letter_code
_entity_poly.pdbx_strand_id
1 'polypeptide(L)'
;MKCSILVTEDDQVQRDILADILSDADYSVSTADSGVTALAQLEADTFDLLLTDMRMPEMDGLQLLQESKRLRPETEVVVMTAHASVETAVRAMKEGATDYLSKPFDKDELLMVIERVLEKHDLKLQNEQLRKLVHDTVALGNIIGNSDAMQQVFDIMRRALPLTTTVLIRGESGTGKEMVARHIHFNGPREDKPFVVVNCAAIPDTLVESELFGHEKGAFTGADTSRKGKFALADGGTIFLDEIGDMPLESQAKLLRVLQDGIVEPIGASSTIQVDVRVIAATNRDLQKRVASGEFREDLFYRLDVLNIALPALRERASDLSLLIQHFRDKLGGKTGKPAPEVSMDALLMFENYRWPGNVRELENTLEQIFVLTDAATIAVGQLPEKFAQSSADYGDIVLPAGGVHLEDLEEDLMRQALERSGGRIKEAAELLGLTYKTFQYRLKKHDIQKKVEFD
;
A
#
# COMPACT_ATOMS: atom_id res chain seq x y z
N MET A 1 -13.76 -9.61 24.99
CA MET A 1 -13.30 -10.09 26.32
C MET A 1 -13.70 -9.03 27.32
N LYS A 2 -14.04 -9.38 28.56
CA LYS A 2 -14.25 -8.39 29.61
C LYS A 2 -12.89 -7.81 30.00
N CYS A 3 -12.75 -6.49 30.07
CA CYS A 3 -11.49 -5.86 30.46
C CYS A 3 -11.12 -6.28 31.89
N SER A 4 -9.86 -6.64 32.10
CA SER A 4 -9.33 -7.04 33.40
C SER A 4 -8.73 -5.84 34.14
N ILE A 5 -9.21 -5.59 35.36
CA ILE A 5 -8.78 -4.48 36.21
C ILE A 5 -8.20 -5.05 37.50
N LEU A 6 -6.98 -4.62 37.85
CA LEU A 6 -6.39 -4.85 39.16
C LEU A 6 -6.59 -3.62 40.05
N VAL A 7 -7.30 -3.78 41.16
CA VAL A 7 -7.53 -2.73 42.15
C VAL A 7 -6.60 -2.93 43.34
N THR A 8 -5.82 -1.91 43.67
CA THR A 8 -4.90 -1.91 44.82
C THR A 8 -5.29 -0.81 45.80
N GLU A 9 -5.65 -1.21 47.01
CA GLU A 9 -6.15 -0.33 48.08
C GLU A 9 -5.88 -1.03 49.42
N ASP A 10 -5.38 -0.35 50.44
CA ASP A 10 -5.06 -0.97 51.74
C ASP A 10 -6.32 -1.11 52.63
N ASP A 11 -7.25 -0.15 52.56
CA ASP A 11 -8.53 -0.22 53.27
C ASP A 11 -9.48 -1.26 52.64
N GLN A 12 -9.82 -2.29 53.42
CA GLN A 12 -10.67 -3.38 52.95
C GLN A 12 -12.05 -2.91 52.50
N VAL A 13 -12.67 -1.96 53.21
CA VAL A 13 -14.03 -1.50 52.88
C VAL A 13 -14.03 -0.73 51.57
N GLN A 14 -13.06 0.15 51.36
CA GLN A 14 -12.91 0.87 50.09
C GLN A 14 -12.61 -0.08 48.93
N ARG A 15 -11.72 -1.04 49.14
CA ARG A 15 -11.36 -2.04 48.13
C ARG A 15 -12.56 -2.87 47.68
N ASP A 16 -13.37 -3.33 48.63
CA ASP A 16 -14.58 -4.12 48.35
C ASP A 16 -15.62 -3.27 47.59
N ILE A 17 -15.82 -2.01 47.99
CA ILE A 17 -16.72 -1.08 47.27
C ILE A 17 -16.27 -0.84 45.84
N LEU A 18 -14.97 -0.62 45.61
CA LEU A 18 -14.43 -0.43 44.26
C LEU A 18 -14.62 -1.70 43.42
N ALA A 19 -14.37 -2.86 43.99
CA ALA A 19 -14.55 -4.14 43.30
C ALA A 19 -16.01 -4.38 42.92
N ASP A 20 -16.96 -4.07 43.81
CA ASP A 20 -18.39 -4.18 43.53
C ASP A 20 -18.84 -3.21 42.41
N ILE A 21 -18.43 -1.94 42.48
CA ILE A 21 -18.78 -0.93 41.46
C ILE A 21 -18.28 -1.36 40.07
N LEU A 22 -17.06 -1.87 39.99
CA LEU A 22 -16.45 -2.28 38.72
C LEU A 22 -17.03 -3.60 38.20
N SER A 23 -17.36 -4.53 39.09
CA SER A 23 -18.01 -5.79 38.72
C SER A 23 -19.44 -5.55 38.22
N ASP A 24 -20.19 -4.62 38.83
CA ASP A 24 -21.52 -4.18 38.38
C ASP A 24 -21.46 -3.51 36.99
N ALA A 25 -20.33 -2.90 36.65
CA ALA A 25 -20.06 -2.32 35.33
C ALA A 25 -19.52 -3.35 34.31
N ASP A 26 -19.60 -4.65 34.63
CA ASP A 26 -19.24 -5.78 33.76
C ASP A 26 -17.72 -5.97 33.52
N TYR A 27 -16.86 -5.38 34.37
CA TYR A 27 -15.41 -5.60 34.34
C TYR A 27 -14.98 -6.87 35.09
N SER A 28 -13.84 -7.45 34.69
CA SER A 28 -13.20 -8.56 35.41
C SER A 28 -12.23 -8.00 36.46
N VAL A 29 -12.61 -8.03 37.73
CA VAL A 29 -11.84 -7.36 38.79
C VAL A 29 -10.99 -8.35 39.59
N SER A 30 -9.72 -8.02 39.79
CA SER A 30 -8.84 -8.61 40.80
C SER A 30 -8.46 -7.55 41.81
N THR A 31 -8.22 -7.96 43.06
CA THR A 31 -7.93 -7.03 44.15
C THR A 31 -6.61 -7.39 44.84
N ALA A 32 -5.90 -6.37 45.28
CA ALA A 32 -4.69 -6.46 46.07
C ALA A 32 -4.77 -5.51 47.27
N ASP A 33 -4.30 -5.95 48.42
CA ASP A 33 -4.31 -5.22 49.69
C ASP A 33 -3.06 -4.35 49.91
N SER A 34 -2.05 -4.48 49.05
CA SER A 34 -0.78 -3.79 49.14
C SER A 34 -0.10 -3.71 47.77
N GLY A 35 0.82 -2.76 47.60
CA GLY A 35 1.60 -2.68 46.36
C GLY A 35 2.41 -3.95 46.08
N VAL A 36 2.88 -4.63 47.12
CA VAL A 36 3.66 -5.87 47.00
C VAL A 36 2.80 -7.01 46.43
N THR A 37 1.56 -7.17 46.92
CA THR A 37 0.65 -8.21 46.41
C THR A 37 0.18 -7.90 44.99
N ALA A 38 -0.05 -6.62 44.67
CA ALA A 38 -0.37 -6.18 43.32
C ALA A 38 0.77 -6.45 42.32
N LEU A 39 2.02 -6.17 42.70
CA LEU A 39 3.17 -6.44 41.85
C LEU A 39 3.32 -7.94 41.56
N ALA A 40 3.16 -8.80 42.56
CA ALA A 40 3.19 -10.24 42.37
C ALA A 40 2.09 -10.74 41.41
N GLN A 41 0.90 -10.14 41.43
CA GLN A 41 -0.17 -10.44 40.47
C GLN A 41 0.17 -9.94 39.06
N LEU A 42 0.75 -8.74 38.92
CA LEU A 42 1.22 -8.20 37.63
C LEU A 42 2.35 -9.03 36.99
N GLU A 43 3.13 -9.74 37.80
CA GLU A 43 4.15 -10.69 37.34
C GLU A 43 3.53 -12.00 36.81
N ALA A 44 2.45 -12.46 37.44
CA ALA A 44 1.79 -13.73 37.12
C ALA A 44 0.78 -13.62 35.97
N ASP A 45 0.00 -12.54 35.96
CA ASP A 45 -1.15 -12.34 35.10
C ASP A 45 -1.07 -11.01 34.32
N THR A 46 -1.95 -10.84 33.33
CA THR A 46 -2.05 -9.62 32.52
C THR A 46 -3.32 -8.84 32.85
N PHE A 47 -3.16 -7.54 33.10
CA PHE A 47 -4.26 -6.61 33.36
C PHE A 47 -4.27 -5.48 32.34
N ASP A 48 -5.47 -5.11 31.88
CA ASP A 48 -5.66 -3.96 30.98
C ASP A 48 -5.47 -2.65 31.75
N LEU A 49 -5.91 -2.61 33.02
CA LEU A 49 -5.83 -1.44 33.87
C LEU A 49 -5.40 -1.80 35.31
N LEU A 50 -4.47 -1.03 35.85
CA LEU A 50 -4.16 -0.97 37.28
C LEU A 50 -4.79 0.29 37.89
N LEU A 51 -5.69 0.12 38.87
CA LEU A 51 -6.22 1.19 39.70
C LEU A 51 -5.56 1.10 41.07
N THR A 52 -4.76 2.09 41.47
CA THR A 52 -3.92 2.00 42.69
C THR A 52 -4.06 3.23 43.58
N ASP A 53 -4.17 3.05 44.90
CA ASP A 53 -4.04 4.16 45.85
C ASP A 53 -2.58 4.66 45.91
N MET A 54 -2.40 5.97 45.86
CA MET A 54 -1.12 6.63 46.03
C MET A 54 -0.48 6.34 47.39
N ARG A 55 -1.27 6.15 48.46
CA ARG A 55 -0.75 5.93 49.82
C ARG A 55 -1.12 4.54 50.31
N MET A 56 -0.13 3.66 50.33
CA MET A 56 -0.26 2.30 50.87
C MET A 56 0.98 1.93 51.69
N PRO A 57 0.86 1.03 52.67
CA PRO A 57 2.01 0.52 53.43
C PRO A 57 3.00 -0.22 52.54
N GLU A 58 4.28 -0.22 52.97
CA GLU A 58 5.41 -0.95 52.36
C GLU A 58 5.82 -0.46 50.96
N MET A 59 4.92 -0.52 49.99
CA MET A 59 5.09 -0.03 48.62
C MET A 59 3.96 0.93 48.28
N ASP A 60 4.31 2.19 48.02
CA ASP A 60 3.33 3.21 47.67
C ASP A 60 2.87 3.10 46.20
N GLY A 61 1.78 3.80 45.85
CA GLY A 61 1.20 3.72 44.50
C GLY A 61 2.13 4.26 43.40
N LEU A 62 3.08 5.13 43.73
CA LEU A 62 4.06 5.66 42.77
C LEU A 62 5.15 4.64 42.46
N GLN A 63 5.65 3.95 43.48
CA GLN A 63 6.60 2.84 43.32
C GLN A 63 5.96 1.70 42.52
N LEU A 64 4.69 1.37 42.83
CA LEU A 64 3.96 0.36 42.06
C LEU A 64 3.77 0.77 40.59
N LEU A 65 3.45 2.03 40.30
CA LEU A 65 3.37 2.56 38.93
C LEU A 65 4.69 2.38 38.18
N GLN A 66 5.82 2.73 38.80
CA GLN A 66 7.13 2.61 38.17
C GLN A 66 7.47 1.16 37.85
N GLU A 67 7.23 0.24 38.79
CA GLU A 67 7.47 -1.18 38.57
C GLU A 67 6.49 -1.78 37.56
N SER A 68 5.20 -1.40 37.59
CA SER A 68 4.21 -1.89 36.63
C SER A 68 4.56 -1.45 35.21
N LYS A 69 4.96 -0.19 35.00
CA LYS A 69 5.41 0.31 33.69
C LYS A 69 6.72 -0.31 33.23
N ARG A 70 7.61 -0.71 34.16
CA ARG A 70 8.83 -1.44 33.82
C ARG A 70 8.54 -2.87 33.37
N LEU A 71 7.58 -3.53 34.00
CA LEU A 71 7.24 -4.93 33.75
C LEU A 71 6.30 -5.10 32.54
N ARG A 72 5.32 -4.20 32.44
CA ARG A 72 4.22 -4.19 31.46
C ARG A 72 3.93 -2.74 31.03
N PRO A 73 4.72 -2.17 30.09
CA PRO A 73 4.49 -0.81 29.58
C PRO A 73 3.06 -0.58 29.05
N GLU A 74 2.43 -1.65 28.55
CA GLU A 74 1.09 -1.70 27.96
C GLU A 74 -0.05 -1.50 28.96
N THR A 75 0.10 -1.94 30.22
CA THR A 75 -0.96 -1.83 31.24
C THR A 75 -1.22 -0.36 31.56
N GLU A 76 -2.44 0.12 31.35
CA GLU A 76 -2.80 1.49 31.73
C GLU A 76 -2.86 1.62 33.26
N VAL A 77 -2.52 2.78 33.81
CA VAL A 77 -2.46 2.97 35.27
C VAL A 77 -3.20 4.23 35.67
N VAL A 78 -4.18 4.09 36.57
CA VAL A 78 -4.91 5.20 37.19
C VAL A 78 -4.56 5.25 38.68
N VAL A 79 -4.09 6.40 39.14
CA VAL A 79 -3.70 6.59 40.54
C VAL A 79 -4.81 7.32 41.30
N MET A 80 -5.26 6.74 42.41
CA MET A 80 -6.22 7.36 43.33
C MET A 80 -5.47 8.14 44.41
N THR A 81 -5.86 9.38 44.73
CA THR A 81 -5.16 10.20 45.74
C THR A 81 -6.13 11.02 46.60
N ALA A 82 -5.93 11.02 47.92
CA ALA A 82 -6.65 11.89 48.87
C ALA A 82 -6.09 13.32 48.96
N HIS A 83 -4.92 13.58 48.37
CA HIS A 83 -4.31 14.90 48.30
C HIS A 83 -4.05 15.25 46.85
N ALA A 84 -5.06 15.84 46.21
CA ALA A 84 -4.94 16.48 44.91
C ALA A 84 -4.13 17.79 45.00
N SER A 85 -2.92 17.76 45.57
CA SER A 85 -1.95 18.78 45.23
C SER A 85 -1.61 18.58 43.75
N VAL A 86 -1.68 19.64 42.95
CA VAL A 86 -1.35 19.60 41.52
C VAL A 86 0.02 18.96 41.30
N GLU A 87 0.95 19.15 42.24
CA GLU A 87 2.30 18.60 42.20
C GLU A 87 2.35 17.06 42.23
N THR A 88 1.55 16.40 43.07
CA THR A 88 1.56 14.93 43.16
C THR A 88 0.92 14.28 41.93
N ALA A 89 -0.19 14.84 41.42
CA ALA A 89 -0.80 14.37 40.19
C ALA A 89 0.13 14.56 38.98
N VAL A 90 0.79 15.73 38.88
CA VAL A 90 1.78 15.99 37.83
C VAL A 90 2.96 15.03 37.91
N ARG A 91 3.40 14.66 39.12
CA ARG A 91 4.47 13.67 39.30
C ARG A 91 4.04 12.28 38.81
N ALA A 92 2.85 11.80 39.17
CA ALA A 92 2.35 10.52 38.68
C ALA A 92 2.26 10.47 37.15
N MET A 93 1.75 11.55 36.52
CA MET A 93 1.69 11.64 35.05
C MET A 93 3.08 11.62 34.40
N LYS A 94 4.09 12.26 35.02
CA LYS A 94 5.48 12.24 34.52
C LYS A 94 6.12 10.86 34.60
N GLU A 95 5.73 10.06 35.60
CA GLU A 95 6.21 8.68 35.81
C GLU A 95 5.42 7.66 34.97
N GLY A 96 4.46 8.11 34.15
CA GLY A 96 3.76 7.28 33.18
C GLY A 96 2.35 6.85 33.57
N ALA A 97 1.75 7.44 34.61
CA ALA A 97 0.32 7.24 34.87
C ALA A 97 -0.50 7.72 33.68
N THR A 98 -1.55 6.98 33.36
CA THR A 98 -2.47 7.31 32.27
C THR A 98 -3.42 8.42 32.69
N ASP A 99 -3.87 8.36 33.95
CA ASP A 99 -4.76 9.33 34.56
C ASP A 99 -4.68 9.28 36.09
N TYR A 100 -5.43 10.14 36.77
CA TYR A 100 -5.58 10.10 38.23
C TYR A 100 -7.02 10.37 38.66
N LEU A 101 -7.37 9.94 39.87
CA LEU A 101 -8.68 10.13 40.48
C LEU A 101 -8.54 10.71 41.89
N SER A 102 -9.24 11.80 42.18
CA SER A 102 -9.12 12.50 43.48
C SER A 102 -10.17 11.99 44.47
N LYS A 103 -9.75 11.45 45.62
CA LYS A 103 -10.66 11.09 46.73
C LYS A 103 -11.12 12.36 47.48
N PRO A 104 -12.40 12.49 47.87
CA PRO A 104 -13.50 11.57 47.58
C PRO A 104 -14.05 11.75 46.15
N PHE A 105 -14.35 10.64 45.48
CA PHE A 105 -15.01 10.57 44.17
C PHE A 105 -16.30 9.76 44.29
N ASP A 106 -17.21 9.93 43.33
CA ASP A 106 -18.41 9.11 43.23
C ASP A 106 -18.27 7.99 42.18
N LYS A 107 -19.32 7.15 42.08
CA LYS A 107 -19.37 6.04 41.13
C LYS A 107 -19.25 6.51 39.68
N ASP A 108 -19.90 7.61 39.32
CA ASP A 108 -19.96 8.08 37.94
C ASP A 108 -18.59 8.64 37.50
N GLU A 109 -17.88 9.34 38.40
CA GLU A 109 -16.53 9.84 38.16
C GLU A 109 -15.52 8.70 37.96
N LEU A 110 -15.57 7.66 38.81
CA LEU A 110 -14.72 6.47 38.67
C LEU A 110 -14.93 5.78 37.31
N LEU A 111 -16.18 5.51 36.95
CA LEU A 111 -16.51 4.84 35.69
C LEU A 111 -16.13 5.67 34.47
N MET A 112 -16.33 7.00 34.51
CA MET A 112 -15.95 7.89 33.42
C MET A 112 -14.43 7.89 33.17
N VAL A 113 -13.62 7.94 34.23
CA VAL A 113 -12.15 7.89 34.10
C VAL A 113 -11.70 6.54 33.53
N ILE A 114 -12.27 5.44 34.02
CA ILE A 114 -11.94 4.10 33.54
C ILE A 114 -12.34 3.91 32.08
N GLU A 115 -13.54 4.33 31.69
CA GLU A 115 -14.02 4.26 30.31
C GLU A 115 -13.09 5.03 29.36
N ARG A 116 -12.72 6.27 29.72
CA ARG A 116 -11.77 7.08 28.93
C ARG A 116 -10.41 6.42 28.77
N VAL A 117 -9.89 5.81 29.84
CA VAL A 117 -8.59 5.15 29.82
C VAL A 117 -8.63 3.88 28.98
N LEU A 118 -9.69 3.08 29.10
CA LEU A 118 -9.86 1.85 28.33
C LEU A 118 -10.14 2.13 26.85
N GLU A 119 -10.88 3.18 26.50
CA GLU A 119 -11.06 3.61 25.10
C GLU A 119 -9.71 3.94 24.45
N LYS A 120 -8.85 4.68 25.17
CA LYS A 120 -7.49 4.99 24.71
C LYS A 120 -6.64 3.72 24.54
N HIS A 121 -6.78 2.75 25.43
CA HIS A 121 -6.10 1.46 25.34
C HIS A 121 -6.57 0.67 24.12
N ASP A 122 -7.88 0.55 23.90
CA ASP A 122 -8.44 -0.16 22.75
C ASP A 122 -8.02 0.48 21.43
N LEU A 123 -8.04 1.82 21.35
CA LEU A 123 -7.54 2.54 20.17
C LEU A 123 -6.05 2.27 19.90
N LYS A 124 -5.22 2.17 20.94
CA LYS A 124 -3.80 1.79 20.78
C LYS A 124 -3.66 0.36 20.30
N LEU A 125 -4.36 -0.59 20.93
CA LEU A 125 -4.33 -2.00 20.55
C LEU A 125 -4.80 -2.21 19.11
N GLN A 126 -5.90 -1.57 18.71
CA GLN A 126 -6.38 -1.59 17.33
C GLN A 126 -5.35 -1.01 16.37
N ASN A 127 -4.70 0.10 16.74
CA ASN A 127 -3.64 0.69 15.92
C ASN A 127 -2.46 -0.28 15.76
N GLU A 128 -2.02 -0.93 16.83
CA GLU A 128 -0.95 -1.93 16.79
C GLU A 128 -1.33 -3.17 16.00
N GLN A 129 -2.56 -3.67 16.12
CA GLN A 129 -3.06 -4.78 15.33
C GLN A 129 -3.13 -4.44 13.85
N LEU A 130 -3.64 -3.24 13.51
CA LEU A 130 -3.65 -2.75 12.13
C LEU A 130 -2.22 -2.59 11.59
N ARG A 131 -1.29 -2.07 12.39
CA ARG A 131 0.14 -1.99 12.04
C ARG A 131 0.73 -3.37 11.79
N LYS A 132 0.46 -4.35 12.65
CA LYS A 132 0.92 -5.75 12.49
C LYS A 132 0.34 -6.38 11.22
N LEU A 133 -0.95 -6.25 10.96
CA LEU A 133 -1.58 -6.75 9.73
C LEU A 133 -0.96 -6.12 8.47
N VAL A 134 -0.67 -4.82 8.51
CA VAL A 134 0.03 -4.12 7.42
C VAL A 134 1.48 -4.62 7.30
N HIS A 135 2.20 -4.78 8.40
CA HIS A 135 3.58 -5.27 8.42
C HIS A 135 3.69 -6.71 7.92
N ASP A 136 2.81 -7.61 8.35
CA ASP A 136 2.75 -9.01 7.91
C ASP A 136 2.42 -9.11 6.41
N THR A 137 1.69 -8.13 5.87
CA THR A 137 1.44 -7.99 4.43
C THR A 137 2.61 -7.33 3.68
N VAL A 138 3.64 -6.81 4.36
CA VAL A 138 4.70 -5.98 3.74
C VAL A 138 6.13 -6.51 3.98
N ALA A 139 6.33 -7.49 4.87
CA ALA A 139 7.59 -8.22 4.95
C ALA A 139 8.00 -8.72 3.54
N LEU A 140 9.32 -8.78 3.27
CA LEU A 140 9.92 -9.14 1.96
C LEU A 140 9.29 -10.34 1.25
N GLY A 141 8.57 -11.21 1.96
CA GLY A 141 7.83 -12.35 1.42
C GLY A 141 6.76 -12.04 0.36
N ASN A 142 6.40 -10.77 0.11
CA ASN A 142 5.39 -10.41 -0.89
C ASN A 142 5.93 -9.80 -2.20
N ILE A 143 7.23 -9.43 -2.30
CA ILE A 143 7.82 -9.04 -3.58
C ILE A 143 8.67 -10.19 -4.11
N ILE A 144 8.18 -10.81 -5.18
CA ILE A 144 8.67 -12.11 -5.63
C ILE A 144 9.40 -11.96 -6.95
N GLY A 145 10.59 -12.55 -7.00
CA GLY A 145 11.38 -12.68 -8.20
C GLY A 145 12.75 -13.27 -7.89
N ASN A 146 13.28 -14.02 -8.83
CA ASN A 146 14.64 -14.52 -8.83
C ASN A 146 15.38 -14.20 -10.15
N SER A 147 14.70 -13.59 -11.13
CA SER A 147 15.30 -13.11 -12.37
C SER A 147 16.39 -12.07 -12.12
N ASP A 148 17.40 -12.03 -12.99
CA ASP A 148 18.49 -11.05 -12.92
C ASP A 148 17.97 -9.60 -12.88
N ALA A 149 16.90 -9.32 -13.62
CA ALA A 149 16.24 -8.03 -13.63
C ALA A 149 15.67 -7.67 -12.25
N MET A 150 15.03 -8.62 -11.57
CA MET A 150 14.54 -8.41 -10.20
C MET A 150 15.67 -8.34 -9.16
N GLN A 151 16.77 -9.06 -9.35
CA GLN A 151 17.93 -8.94 -8.45
C GLN A 151 18.53 -7.52 -8.47
N GLN A 152 18.60 -6.89 -9.64
CA GLN A 152 19.02 -5.49 -9.77
C GLN A 152 18.06 -4.54 -9.03
N VAL A 153 16.75 -4.77 -9.14
CA VAL A 153 15.73 -4.02 -8.38
C VAL A 153 15.97 -4.16 -6.88
N PHE A 154 16.18 -5.39 -6.38
CA PHE A 154 16.44 -5.63 -4.96
C PHE A 154 17.74 -5.00 -4.47
N ASP A 155 18.80 -4.96 -5.29
CA ASP A 155 20.03 -4.25 -4.96
C ASP A 155 19.81 -2.75 -4.76
N ILE A 156 19.06 -2.11 -5.66
CA ILE A 156 18.75 -0.67 -5.56
C ILE A 156 17.83 -0.42 -4.35
N MET A 157 16.80 -1.25 -4.15
CA MET A 157 15.90 -1.15 -3.00
C MET A 157 16.67 -1.23 -1.68
N ARG A 158 17.59 -2.18 -1.52
CA ARG A 158 18.43 -2.30 -0.32
C ARG A 158 19.25 -1.05 -0.03
N ARG A 159 19.75 -0.36 -1.06
CA ARG A 159 20.46 0.91 -0.93
C ARG A 159 19.54 2.08 -0.60
N ALA A 160 18.27 2.00 -0.99
CA ALA A 160 17.26 3.03 -0.74
C ALA A 160 16.69 3.00 0.69
N LEU A 161 16.73 1.85 1.36
CA LEU A 161 16.16 1.65 2.71
C LEU A 161 16.68 2.66 3.75
N PRO A 162 17.99 2.82 3.98
CA PRO A 162 18.50 3.69 5.04
C PRO A 162 18.40 5.19 4.71
N LEU A 163 18.03 5.56 3.48
CA LEU A 163 18.04 6.94 3.00
C LEU A 163 16.67 7.59 3.22
N THR A 164 16.64 8.92 3.38
CA THR A 164 15.40 9.72 3.40
C THR A 164 15.13 10.46 2.08
N THR A 165 15.97 10.22 1.07
CA THR A 165 15.84 10.86 -0.25
C THR A 165 14.59 10.42 -1.00
N THR A 166 14.20 11.23 -1.98
CA THR A 166 13.11 10.94 -2.92
C THR A 166 13.44 9.71 -3.75
N VAL A 167 12.45 8.82 -3.89
CA VAL A 167 12.54 7.62 -4.73
C VAL A 167 11.52 7.71 -5.85
N LEU A 168 11.96 7.54 -7.09
CA LEU A 168 11.11 7.45 -8.27
C LEU A 168 11.03 6.00 -8.75
N ILE A 169 9.84 5.41 -8.70
CA ILE A 169 9.57 4.04 -9.13
C ILE A 169 8.93 4.10 -10.52
N ARG A 170 9.61 3.53 -11.53
CA ARG A 170 9.10 3.45 -12.90
C ARG A 170 8.66 2.04 -13.21
N GLY A 171 7.62 1.88 -14.01
CA GLY A 171 7.20 0.57 -14.50
C GLY A 171 5.76 0.56 -14.94
N GLU A 172 5.43 -0.38 -15.82
CA GLU A 172 4.07 -0.54 -16.34
C GLU A 172 3.03 -0.77 -15.23
N SER A 173 1.76 -0.57 -15.56
CA SER A 173 0.67 -0.86 -14.65
C SER A 173 0.70 -2.33 -14.21
N GLY A 174 0.49 -2.60 -12.93
CA GLY A 174 0.46 -3.95 -12.37
C GLY A 174 1.83 -4.62 -12.17
N THR A 175 2.95 -3.92 -12.30
CA THR A 175 4.30 -4.47 -12.06
C THR A 175 4.68 -4.61 -10.58
N GLY A 176 3.96 -3.92 -9.68
CA GLY A 176 4.20 -3.95 -8.23
C GLY A 176 4.76 -2.66 -7.63
N LYS A 177 4.62 -1.50 -8.29
CA LYS A 177 5.16 -0.20 -7.84
C LYS A 177 4.77 0.16 -6.40
N GLU A 178 3.50 -0.01 -6.03
CA GLU A 178 3.02 0.26 -4.67
C GLU A 178 3.66 -0.69 -3.63
N MET A 179 3.87 -1.97 -3.98
CA MET A 179 4.51 -2.92 -3.07
C MET A 179 5.96 -2.51 -2.78
N VAL A 180 6.70 -2.04 -3.79
CA VAL A 180 8.05 -1.49 -3.61
C VAL A 180 8.02 -0.26 -2.71
N ALA A 181 7.09 0.67 -2.93
CA ALA A 181 6.97 1.87 -2.10
C ALA A 181 6.69 1.55 -0.63
N ARG A 182 5.76 0.63 -0.37
CA ARG A 182 5.47 0.13 0.97
C ARG A 182 6.69 -0.52 1.59
N HIS A 183 7.36 -1.41 0.86
CA HIS A 183 8.57 -2.08 1.35
C HIS A 183 9.64 -1.08 1.78
N ILE A 184 9.88 -0.03 0.99
CA ILE A 184 10.86 1.03 1.31
C ILE A 184 10.48 1.80 2.58
N HIS A 185 9.19 2.06 2.81
CA HIS A 185 8.74 2.77 4.00
C HIS A 185 8.85 1.89 5.26
N PHE A 186 8.24 0.70 5.24
CA PHE A 186 8.13 -0.19 6.39
C PHE A 186 9.43 -0.93 6.76
N ASN A 187 10.51 -0.75 6.00
CA ASN A 187 11.85 -1.25 6.33
C ASN A 187 12.89 -0.10 6.35
N GLY A 188 12.41 1.14 6.47
CA GLY A 188 13.25 2.34 6.49
C GLY A 188 13.15 3.08 7.83
N PRO A 189 13.87 4.23 7.98
CA PRO A 189 13.90 5.00 9.22
C PRO A 189 12.56 5.55 9.73
N ARG A 190 11.51 5.47 8.90
CA ARG A 190 10.15 5.99 9.18
C ARG A 190 9.11 4.86 9.26
N GLU A 191 9.52 3.63 9.52
CA GLU A 191 8.65 2.44 9.54
C GLU A 191 7.43 2.55 10.46
N ASP A 192 7.55 3.23 11.61
CA ASP A 192 6.47 3.45 12.57
C ASP A 192 5.65 4.73 12.34
N LYS A 193 5.96 5.47 11.27
CA LYS A 193 5.36 6.77 10.93
C LYS A 193 4.27 6.62 9.87
N PRO A 194 3.44 7.65 9.61
CA PRO A 194 2.38 7.55 8.62
C PRO A 194 2.90 7.21 7.21
N PHE A 195 2.22 6.30 6.51
CA PHE A 195 2.37 6.04 5.08
C PHE A 195 1.11 6.47 4.33
N VAL A 196 1.15 7.62 3.68
CA VAL A 196 0.00 8.21 3.00
C VAL A 196 0.07 7.91 1.50
N VAL A 197 -0.89 7.17 0.98
CA VAL A 197 -0.99 6.86 -0.46
C VAL A 197 -1.90 7.86 -1.16
N VAL A 198 -1.44 8.39 -2.29
CA VAL A 198 -2.22 9.26 -3.16
C VAL A 198 -2.07 8.79 -4.61
N ASN A 199 -3.18 8.42 -5.24
CA ASN A 199 -3.21 8.14 -6.67
C ASN A 199 -3.61 9.41 -7.42
N CYS A 200 -2.67 10.00 -8.15
CA CYS A 200 -2.88 11.27 -8.85
C CYS A 200 -3.86 11.15 -10.02
N ALA A 201 -3.96 9.97 -10.64
CA ALA A 201 -4.88 9.70 -11.75
C ALA A 201 -6.33 9.45 -11.30
N ALA A 202 -6.55 9.11 -10.02
CA ALA A 202 -7.87 8.81 -9.48
C ALA A 202 -8.62 10.04 -8.94
N ILE A 203 -7.92 11.17 -8.74
CA ILE A 203 -8.48 12.40 -8.20
C ILE A 203 -8.83 13.33 -9.36
N PRO A 204 -10.05 13.89 -9.42
CA PRO A 204 -10.38 14.89 -10.44
C PRO A 204 -9.41 16.06 -10.39
N ASP A 205 -8.95 16.56 -11.55
CA ASP A 205 -7.96 17.64 -11.65
C ASP A 205 -8.28 18.85 -10.76
N THR A 206 -9.56 19.21 -10.66
CA THR A 206 -10.06 20.34 -9.86
C THR A 206 -9.91 20.14 -8.34
N LEU A 207 -9.72 18.91 -7.87
CA LEU A 207 -9.62 18.53 -6.47
C LEU A 207 -8.21 18.08 -6.07
N VAL A 208 -7.30 17.84 -7.02
CA VAL A 208 -5.93 17.35 -6.76
C VAL A 208 -5.21 18.27 -5.76
N GLU A 209 -5.26 19.58 -5.97
CA GLU A 209 -4.60 20.54 -5.07
C GLU A 209 -5.22 20.51 -3.66
N SER A 210 -6.54 20.42 -3.57
CA SER A 210 -7.29 20.47 -2.32
C SER A 210 -7.04 19.22 -1.48
N GLU A 211 -6.98 18.05 -2.13
CA GLU A 211 -6.63 16.79 -1.48
C GLU A 211 -5.16 16.81 -1.02
N LEU A 212 -4.22 17.20 -1.88
CA LEU A 212 -2.78 17.15 -1.56
C LEU A 212 -2.36 18.18 -0.52
N PHE A 213 -2.73 19.44 -0.71
CA PHE A 213 -2.23 20.58 0.07
C PHE A 213 -3.23 21.08 1.12
N GLY A 214 -4.51 20.70 1.01
CA GLY A 214 -5.57 21.14 1.91
C GLY A 214 -6.18 22.47 1.47
N HIS A 215 -7.22 22.91 2.19
CA HIS A 215 -7.88 24.18 1.94
C HIS A 215 -8.45 24.81 3.21
N GLU A 216 -8.54 26.13 3.21
CA GLU A 216 -9.29 26.88 4.21
C GLU A 216 -10.77 27.00 3.84
N LYS A 217 -11.59 27.34 4.85
CA LYS A 217 -13.03 27.53 4.64
C LYS A 217 -13.25 28.70 3.68
N GLY A 218 -14.06 28.47 2.65
CA GLY A 218 -14.37 29.48 1.63
C GLY A 218 -13.33 29.62 0.52
N ALA A 219 -12.33 28.73 0.44
CA ALA A 219 -11.30 28.77 -0.60
C ALA A 219 -11.85 28.60 -2.04
N PHE A 220 -12.95 27.87 -2.20
CA PHE A 220 -13.67 27.67 -3.47
C PHE A 220 -15.14 27.35 -3.19
N THR A 221 -15.98 27.35 -4.24
CA THR A 221 -17.40 27.00 -4.14
C THR A 221 -17.58 25.56 -3.62
N GLY A 222 -18.17 25.41 -2.42
CA GLY A 222 -18.32 24.11 -1.73
C GLY A 222 -17.29 23.84 -0.63
N ALA A 223 -16.35 24.76 -0.37
CA ALA A 223 -15.41 24.67 0.75
C ALA A 223 -16.06 25.12 2.08
N ASP A 224 -17.07 24.40 2.55
CA ASP A 224 -17.86 24.77 3.75
C ASP A 224 -17.06 24.65 5.06
N THR A 225 -16.02 23.82 5.05
CA THR A 225 -15.12 23.56 6.18
C THR A 225 -13.67 23.60 5.72
N SER A 226 -12.73 23.76 6.66
CA SER A 226 -11.30 23.64 6.35
C SER A 226 -10.87 22.17 6.43
N ARG A 227 -10.00 21.74 5.52
CA ARG A 227 -9.52 20.35 5.47
C ARG A 227 -8.01 20.30 5.34
N LYS A 228 -7.37 19.47 6.18
CA LYS A 228 -5.94 19.17 6.08
C LYS A 228 -5.64 18.37 4.82
N GLY A 229 -4.60 18.76 4.09
CA GLY A 229 -4.11 18.03 2.92
C GLY A 229 -3.34 16.76 3.27
N LYS A 230 -3.15 15.89 2.28
CA LYS A 230 -2.39 14.64 2.41
C LYS A 230 -0.95 14.86 2.87
N PHE A 231 -0.29 15.96 2.46
CA PHE A 231 1.05 16.28 2.95
C PHE A 231 1.09 16.56 4.45
N ALA A 232 0.11 17.30 4.97
CA ALA A 232 0.01 17.56 6.40
C ALA A 232 -0.32 16.29 7.21
N LEU A 233 -1.05 15.34 6.60
CA LEU A 233 -1.31 14.03 7.21
C LEU A 233 -0.09 13.09 7.17
N ALA A 234 0.83 13.30 6.22
CA ALA A 234 2.04 12.52 6.05
C ALA A 234 3.24 13.09 6.84
N ASP A 235 3.04 14.15 7.61
CA ASP A 235 4.11 14.84 8.35
C ASP A 235 4.87 13.88 9.30
N GLY A 236 6.19 13.95 9.27
CA GLY A 236 7.10 13.03 9.94
C GLY A 236 7.17 11.61 9.33
N GLY A 237 6.38 11.32 8.28
CA GLY A 237 6.23 10.01 7.66
C GLY A 237 6.64 9.98 6.18
N THR A 238 5.95 9.17 5.39
CA THR A 238 6.17 9.04 3.95
C THR A 238 4.87 9.27 3.18
N ILE A 239 4.95 10.02 2.08
CA ILE A 239 3.87 10.11 1.09
C ILE A 239 4.27 9.34 -0.17
N PHE A 240 3.37 8.48 -0.63
CA PHE A 240 3.48 7.75 -1.89
C PHE A 240 2.55 8.38 -2.93
N LEU A 241 3.15 8.98 -3.97
CA LEU A 241 2.45 9.61 -5.08
C LEU A 241 2.44 8.64 -6.27
N ASP A 242 1.35 7.88 -6.40
CA ASP A 242 1.15 6.96 -7.53
C ASP A 242 0.63 7.71 -8.76
N GLU A 243 1.07 7.22 -9.92
CA GLU A 243 0.86 7.84 -11.23
C GLU A 243 1.16 9.35 -11.25
N ILE A 244 2.32 9.75 -10.68
CA ILE A 244 2.77 11.16 -10.61
C ILE A 244 2.82 11.83 -11.98
N GLY A 245 3.02 11.04 -13.03
CA GLY A 245 2.96 11.51 -14.40
C GLY A 245 1.66 12.26 -14.67
N ASP A 246 0.51 11.76 -14.18
CA ASP A 246 -0.83 12.30 -14.42
C ASP A 246 -1.19 13.57 -13.63
N MET A 247 -0.28 14.11 -12.82
CA MET A 247 -0.53 15.32 -12.04
C MET A 247 -0.68 16.56 -12.94
N PRO A 248 -1.71 17.42 -12.73
CA PRO A 248 -1.85 18.70 -13.43
C PRO A 248 -0.66 19.64 -13.22
N LEU A 249 -0.33 20.45 -14.24
CA LEU A 249 0.83 21.36 -14.21
C LEU A 249 0.80 22.37 -13.04
N GLU A 250 -0.37 22.87 -12.65
CA GLU A 250 -0.48 23.78 -11.50
C GLU A 250 -0.08 23.10 -10.19
N SER A 251 -0.53 21.85 -10.00
CA SER A 251 -0.20 21.03 -8.83
C SER A 251 1.29 20.66 -8.79
N GLN A 252 1.92 20.45 -9.95
CA GLN A 252 3.36 20.16 -10.05
C GLN A 252 4.22 21.31 -9.49
N ALA A 253 3.82 22.57 -9.69
CA ALA A 253 4.55 23.72 -9.17
C ALA A 253 4.54 23.79 -7.63
N LYS A 254 3.39 23.45 -7.01
CA LYS A 254 3.26 23.37 -5.55
C LYS A 254 4.01 22.17 -4.98
N LEU A 255 3.97 21.02 -5.66
CA LEU A 255 4.75 19.85 -5.27
C LEU A 255 6.25 20.14 -5.25
N LEU A 256 6.75 20.89 -6.23
CA LEU A 256 8.16 21.30 -6.26
C LEU A 256 8.55 22.10 -5.01
N ARG A 257 7.71 23.03 -4.54
CA ARG A 257 7.95 23.78 -3.30
C ARG A 257 8.01 22.87 -2.08
N VAL A 258 7.13 21.88 -2.00
CA VAL A 258 7.18 20.89 -0.90
C VAL A 258 8.49 20.10 -0.94
N LEU A 259 8.94 19.66 -2.12
CA LEU A 259 10.18 18.91 -2.27
C LEU A 259 11.46 19.73 -2.03
N GLN A 260 11.40 21.05 -2.22
CA GLN A 260 12.54 21.95 -2.04
C GLN A 260 12.64 22.45 -0.61
N ASP A 261 11.54 23.00 -0.08
CA ASP A 261 11.53 23.78 1.15
C ASP A 261 10.79 23.08 2.30
N GLY A 262 10.08 21.97 2.03
CA GLY A 262 9.20 21.34 3.01
C GLY A 262 8.00 22.20 3.37
N ILE A 263 7.56 23.08 2.47
CA ILE A 263 6.47 24.04 2.72
C ILE A 263 5.24 23.66 1.91
N VAL A 264 4.11 23.53 2.60
CA VAL A 264 2.78 23.31 2.03
C VAL A 264 1.97 24.60 2.15
N GLU A 265 1.31 24.99 1.05
CA GLU A 265 0.42 26.14 0.98
C GLU A 265 -1.02 25.65 0.73
N PRO A 266 -1.88 25.60 1.76
CA PRO A 266 -3.28 25.23 1.57
C PRO A 266 -4.00 26.25 0.67
N ILE A 267 -4.98 25.79 -0.10
CA ILE A 267 -5.74 26.66 -0.99
C ILE A 267 -6.51 27.69 -0.16
N GLY A 268 -6.36 28.96 -0.52
CA GLY A 268 -7.03 30.08 0.14
C GLY A 268 -6.43 30.48 1.49
N ALA A 269 -5.38 29.79 1.96
CA ALA A 269 -4.72 30.12 3.22
C ALA A 269 -3.74 31.28 3.06
N SER A 270 -3.66 32.13 4.09
CA SER A 270 -2.64 33.18 4.19
C SER A 270 -1.35 32.71 4.87
N SER A 271 -1.36 31.51 5.44
CA SER A 271 -0.24 30.93 6.18
C SER A 271 0.23 29.62 5.55
N THR A 272 1.53 29.35 5.67
CA THR A 272 2.15 28.14 5.16
C THR A 272 2.36 27.13 6.29
N ILE A 273 2.45 25.85 5.93
CA ILE A 273 2.66 24.74 6.86
C ILE A 273 4.00 24.10 6.54
N GLN A 274 4.90 24.06 7.51
CA GLN A 274 6.16 23.33 7.37
C GLN A 274 5.92 21.84 7.68
N VAL A 275 6.39 20.97 6.80
CA VAL A 275 6.25 19.52 6.92
C VAL A 275 7.59 18.83 6.63
N ASP A 276 7.85 17.73 7.33
CA ASP A 276 8.98 16.85 7.07
C ASP A 276 8.47 15.51 6.51
N VAL A 277 8.41 15.38 5.19
CA VAL A 277 7.83 14.22 4.51
C VAL A 277 8.82 13.60 3.53
N ARG A 278 9.04 12.29 3.65
CA ARG A 278 9.76 11.52 2.62
C ARG A 278 8.81 11.27 1.44
N VAL A 279 9.25 11.61 0.23
CA VAL A 279 8.43 11.39 -0.97
C VAL A 279 8.89 10.15 -1.72
N ILE A 280 7.95 9.25 -2.02
CA ILE A 280 8.13 8.17 -2.99
C ILE A 280 7.13 8.42 -4.11
N ALA A 281 7.58 8.50 -5.36
CA ALA A 281 6.72 8.72 -6.51
C ALA A 281 6.75 7.50 -7.43
N ALA A 282 5.62 7.19 -8.07
CA ALA A 282 5.52 6.12 -9.05
C ALA A 282 4.84 6.61 -10.34
N THR A 283 5.26 6.05 -11.48
CA THR A 283 4.66 6.38 -12.79
C THR A 283 4.79 5.22 -13.76
N ASN A 284 3.76 5.00 -14.57
CA ASN A 284 3.83 4.16 -15.76
C ASN A 284 4.20 4.93 -17.04
N ARG A 285 4.23 6.27 -16.98
CA ARG A 285 4.55 7.14 -18.12
C ARG A 285 6.04 7.47 -18.19
N ASP A 286 6.48 7.71 -19.42
CA ASP A 286 7.81 8.27 -19.69
C ASP A 286 7.82 9.78 -19.39
N LEU A 287 8.31 10.15 -18.20
CA LEU A 287 8.37 11.54 -17.76
C LEU A 287 9.26 12.42 -18.66
N GLN A 288 10.30 11.87 -19.28
CA GLN A 288 11.18 12.65 -20.16
C GLN A 288 10.43 13.09 -21.42
N LYS A 289 9.62 12.19 -22.00
CA LYS A 289 8.73 12.56 -23.11
C LYS A 289 7.69 13.59 -22.70
N ARG A 290 7.13 13.49 -21.49
CA ARG A 290 6.17 14.48 -20.97
C ARG A 290 6.79 15.85 -20.72
N VAL A 291 8.06 15.89 -20.30
CA VAL A 291 8.83 17.13 -20.20
C VAL A 291 9.00 17.74 -21.59
N ALA A 292 9.39 16.94 -22.58
CA ALA A 292 9.55 17.42 -23.96
C ALA A 292 8.25 17.94 -24.60
N SER A 293 7.09 17.38 -24.23
CA SER A 293 5.77 17.86 -24.68
C SER A 293 5.19 19.02 -23.85
N GLY A 294 5.87 19.46 -22.79
CA GLY A 294 5.41 20.53 -21.90
C GLY A 294 4.30 20.13 -20.93
N GLU A 295 4.02 18.83 -20.80
CA GLU A 295 3.00 18.29 -19.90
C GLU A 295 3.53 17.96 -18.50
N PHE A 296 4.86 17.97 -18.34
CA PHE A 296 5.51 17.78 -17.06
C PHE A 296 6.65 18.79 -16.90
N ARG A 297 6.82 19.35 -15.71
CA ARG A 297 7.84 20.35 -15.47
C ARG A 297 9.22 19.72 -15.35
N GLU A 298 10.18 20.31 -16.06
CA GLU A 298 11.58 19.85 -16.07
C GLU A 298 12.23 19.94 -14.67
N ASP A 299 11.98 21.04 -13.94
CA ASP A 299 12.52 21.26 -12.59
C ASP A 299 12.03 20.20 -11.58
N LEU A 300 10.75 19.86 -11.63
CA LEU A 300 10.16 18.79 -10.83
C LEU A 300 10.73 17.42 -11.20
N PHE A 301 10.91 17.13 -12.48
CA PHE A 301 11.48 15.87 -12.95
C PHE A 301 12.85 15.61 -12.31
N TYR A 302 13.77 16.58 -12.38
CA TYR A 302 15.10 16.43 -11.78
C TYR A 302 15.07 16.33 -10.25
N ARG A 303 14.07 16.94 -9.58
CA ARG A 303 13.91 16.82 -8.12
C ARG A 303 13.34 15.45 -7.69
N LEU A 304 12.60 14.79 -8.57
CA LEU A 304 12.07 13.44 -8.35
C LEU A 304 13.08 12.35 -8.72
N ASP A 305 13.85 12.54 -9.80
CA ASP A 305 14.75 11.54 -10.38
C ASP A 305 16.11 11.43 -9.63
N VAL A 306 16.07 11.38 -8.29
CA VAL A 306 17.27 11.27 -7.44
C VAL A 306 17.70 9.82 -7.28
N LEU A 307 16.77 8.95 -6.87
CA LEU A 307 17.00 7.50 -6.80
C LEU A 307 15.89 6.79 -7.57
N ASN A 308 16.27 6.10 -8.64
CA ASN A 308 15.34 5.52 -9.60
C ASN A 308 15.30 3.99 -9.49
N ILE A 309 14.09 3.44 -9.40
CA ILE A 309 13.84 1.99 -9.39
C ILE A 309 12.93 1.68 -10.58
N ALA A 310 13.50 1.07 -11.62
CA ALA A 310 12.74 0.61 -12.78
C ALA A 310 12.29 -0.84 -12.56
N LEU A 311 10.99 -1.06 -12.43
CA LEU A 311 10.39 -2.38 -12.35
C LEU A 311 10.23 -2.98 -13.76
N PRO A 312 10.78 -4.19 -14.01
CA PRO A 312 10.62 -4.86 -15.29
C PRO A 312 9.17 -5.33 -15.48
N ALA A 313 8.73 -5.33 -16.74
CA ALA A 313 7.46 -5.93 -17.11
C ALA A 313 7.52 -7.45 -16.91
N LEU A 314 6.37 -8.12 -16.68
CA LEU A 314 6.33 -9.55 -16.43
C LEU A 314 6.93 -10.38 -17.58
N ARG A 315 6.73 -9.93 -18.84
CA ARG A 315 7.34 -10.53 -20.04
C ARG A 315 8.88 -10.47 -20.06
N GLU A 316 9.49 -9.51 -19.36
CA GLU A 316 10.95 -9.36 -19.25
C GLU A 316 11.54 -10.21 -18.12
N ARG A 317 10.68 -10.80 -17.28
CA ARG A 317 11.02 -11.68 -16.16
C ARG A 317 10.18 -12.96 -16.16
N ALA A 318 9.99 -13.56 -17.34
CA ALA A 318 9.18 -14.78 -17.49
C ALA A 318 9.67 -15.95 -16.60
N SER A 319 10.96 -15.99 -16.25
CA SER A 319 11.50 -16.97 -15.30
C SER A 319 10.95 -16.86 -13.88
N ASP A 320 10.37 -15.71 -13.51
CA ASP A 320 9.71 -15.50 -12.21
C ASP A 320 8.26 -16.03 -12.18
N LEU A 321 7.70 -16.40 -13.34
CA LEU A 321 6.29 -16.74 -13.48
C LEU A 321 5.90 -17.95 -12.62
N SER A 322 6.71 -19.00 -12.62
CA SER A 322 6.49 -20.19 -11.78
C SER A 322 6.48 -19.87 -10.28
N LEU A 323 7.36 -18.96 -9.84
CA LEU A 323 7.41 -18.51 -8.44
C LEU A 323 6.18 -17.67 -8.08
N LEU A 324 5.76 -16.78 -8.97
CA LEU A 324 4.56 -15.95 -8.79
C LEU A 324 3.29 -16.82 -8.74
N ILE A 325 3.15 -17.78 -9.64
CA ILE A 325 2.03 -18.73 -9.65
C ILE A 325 1.98 -19.50 -8.33
N GLN A 326 3.10 -20.05 -7.89
CA GLN A 326 3.17 -20.80 -6.63
C GLN A 326 2.74 -19.94 -5.44
N HIS A 327 3.22 -18.71 -5.35
CA HIS A 327 2.81 -17.81 -4.29
C HIS A 327 1.32 -17.48 -4.31
N PHE A 328 0.76 -17.15 -5.48
CA PHE A 328 -0.67 -16.86 -5.57
C PHE A 328 -1.52 -18.08 -5.23
N ARG A 329 -1.08 -19.30 -5.59
CA ARG A 329 -1.71 -20.54 -5.16
C ARG A 329 -1.72 -20.67 -3.64
N ASP A 330 -0.59 -20.47 -2.98
CA ASP A 330 -0.48 -20.58 -1.52
C ASP A 330 -1.35 -19.51 -0.83
N LYS A 331 -1.34 -18.28 -1.34
CA LYS A 331 -2.17 -17.17 -0.89
C LYS A 331 -3.67 -17.46 -1.01
N LEU A 332 -4.11 -18.01 -2.15
CA LEU A 332 -5.52 -18.33 -2.40
C LEU A 332 -5.97 -19.57 -1.61
N GLY A 333 -5.11 -20.57 -1.46
CA GLY A 333 -5.39 -21.76 -0.66
C GLY A 333 -5.58 -21.44 0.81
N GLY A 334 -4.73 -20.56 1.37
CA GLY A 334 -4.87 -20.08 2.75
C GLY A 334 -6.18 -19.31 3.00
N LYS A 335 -6.65 -18.51 2.03
CA LYS A 335 -7.91 -17.74 2.15
C LYS A 335 -9.16 -18.60 2.10
N THR A 336 -9.15 -19.68 1.32
CA THR A 336 -10.36 -20.48 1.03
C THR A 336 -10.43 -21.80 1.78
N GLY A 337 -9.35 -22.19 2.47
CA GLY A 337 -9.27 -23.46 3.19
C GLY A 337 -9.30 -24.69 2.27
N LYS A 338 -9.15 -24.50 0.95
CA LYS A 338 -9.07 -25.55 -0.06
C LYS A 338 -7.66 -25.58 -0.67
N PRO A 339 -7.12 -26.76 -1.03
CA PRO A 339 -5.85 -26.82 -1.74
C PRO A 339 -5.99 -26.16 -3.12
N ALA A 340 -5.09 -25.24 -3.44
CA ALA A 340 -5.06 -24.59 -4.74
C ALA A 340 -4.61 -25.57 -5.84
N PRO A 341 -5.30 -25.63 -6.99
CA PRO A 341 -5.02 -26.58 -8.05
C PRO A 341 -3.65 -26.34 -8.67
N GLU A 342 -2.99 -27.41 -9.10
CA GLU A 342 -1.70 -27.35 -9.80
C GLU A 342 -1.88 -26.84 -11.24
N VAL A 343 -0.91 -26.11 -11.79
CA VAL A 343 -0.95 -25.71 -13.21
C VAL A 343 -0.29 -26.80 -14.03
N SER A 344 -0.97 -27.31 -15.07
CA SER A 344 -0.36 -28.30 -15.97
C SER A 344 0.79 -27.67 -16.77
N MET A 345 1.73 -28.50 -17.23
CA MET A 345 2.88 -28.01 -18.00
C MET A 345 2.44 -27.29 -19.30
N ASP A 346 1.42 -27.79 -19.99
CA ASP A 346 0.89 -27.16 -21.20
C ASP A 346 0.27 -25.79 -20.90
N ALA A 347 -0.44 -25.65 -19.76
CA ALA A 347 -1.00 -24.37 -19.34
C ALA A 347 0.10 -23.38 -18.92
N LEU A 348 1.16 -23.87 -18.27
CA LEU A 348 2.32 -23.06 -17.91
C LEU A 348 3.03 -22.49 -19.16
N LEU A 349 3.20 -23.30 -20.21
CA LEU A 349 3.76 -22.84 -21.48
C LEU A 349 2.89 -21.75 -22.13
N MET A 350 1.56 -21.83 -22.01
CA MET A 350 0.68 -20.76 -22.49
C MET A 350 0.85 -19.48 -21.67
N PHE A 351 1.06 -19.61 -20.36
CA PHE A 351 1.33 -18.47 -19.48
C PHE A 351 2.68 -17.82 -19.81
N GLU A 352 3.73 -18.61 -20.08
CA GLU A 352 5.06 -18.09 -20.46
C GLU A 352 5.06 -17.34 -21.79
N ASN A 353 4.26 -17.80 -22.76
CA ASN A 353 4.17 -17.18 -24.09
C ASN A 353 3.22 -15.97 -24.14
N TYR A 354 2.42 -15.75 -23.10
CA TYR A 354 1.51 -14.61 -23.04
C TYR A 354 2.26 -13.34 -22.62
N ARG A 355 1.95 -12.19 -23.26
CA ARG A 355 2.67 -10.92 -23.00
C ARG A 355 2.37 -10.27 -21.65
N TRP A 356 1.25 -10.64 -21.01
CA TRP A 356 0.79 -10.06 -19.73
C TRP A 356 0.75 -8.52 -19.72
N PRO A 357 -0.09 -7.86 -20.54
CA PRO A 357 -0.19 -6.40 -20.58
C PRO A 357 -0.58 -5.77 -19.24
N GLY A 358 -1.32 -6.47 -18.37
CA GLY A 358 -1.61 -6.04 -17.00
C GLY A 358 -0.63 -6.58 -15.95
N ASN A 359 0.49 -7.17 -16.39
CA ASN A 359 1.59 -7.67 -15.57
C ASN A 359 1.11 -8.59 -14.43
N VAL A 360 1.66 -8.43 -13.22
CA VAL A 360 1.39 -9.30 -12.07
C VAL A 360 -0.06 -9.16 -11.61
N ARG A 361 -0.67 -7.97 -11.74
CA ARG A 361 -2.09 -7.76 -11.41
C ARG A 361 -3.01 -8.59 -12.31
N GLU A 362 -2.70 -8.67 -13.60
CA GLU A 362 -3.44 -9.52 -14.52
C GLU A 362 -3.25 -11.01 -14.20
N LEU A 363 -2.02 -11.42 -13.89
CA LEU A 363 -1.71 -12.80 -13.47
C LEU A 363 -2.53 -13.19 -12.24
N GLU A 364 -2.51 -12.37 -11.18
CA GLU A 364 -3.27 -12.61 -9.95
C GLU A 364 -4.77 -12.78 -10.24
N ASN A 365 -5.37 -11.83 -10.97
CA ASN A 365 -6.79 -11.88 -11.34
C ASN A 365 -7.13 -13.12 -12.18
N THR A 366 -6.22 -13.53 -13.06
CA THR A 366 -6.41 -14.71 -13.92
C THR A 366 -6.41 -15.99 -13.09
N LEU A 367 -5.46 -16.13 -12.18
CA LEU A 367 -5.37 -17.29 -11.30
C LEU A 367 -6.56 -17.35 -10.33
N GLU A 368 -6.97 -16.21 -9.77
CA GLU A 368 -8.15 -16.13 -8.91
C GLU A 368 -9.42 -16.54 -9.68
N GLN A 369 -9.62 -16.04 -10.90
CA GLN A 369 -10.75 -16.43 -11.73
C GLN A 369 -10.75 -17.93 -12.04
N ILE A 370 -9.61 -18.51 -12.42
CA ILE A 370 -9.50 -19.94 -12.70
C ILE A 370 -9.81 -20.76 -11.43
N PHE A 371 -9.31 -20.32 -10.28
CA PHE A 371 -9.53 -20.99 -9.01
C PHE A 371 -11.00 -21.01 -8.59
N VAL A 372 -11.72 -19.90 -8.78
CA VAL A 372 -13.15 -19.81 -8.46
C VAL A 372 -14.00 -20.69 -9.38
N LEU A 373 -13.59 -20.84 -10.64
CA LEU A 373 -14.37 -21.55 -11.67
C LEU A 373 -14.05 -23.05 -11.76
N THR A 374 -13.00 -23.53 -11.09
CA THR A 374 -12.56 -24.93 -11.22
C THR A 374 -12.63 -25.67 -9.89
N ASP A 375 -13.26 -26.84 -9.91
CA ASP A 375 -13.20 -27.82 -8.82
C ASP A 375 -12.12 -28.90 -9.08
N ALA A 376 -11.40 -28.81 -10.20
CA ALA A 376 -10.37 -29.76 -10.58
C ALA A 376 -9.07 -29.53 -9.78
N ALA A 377 -8.35 -30.60 -9.45
CA ALA A 377 -7.05 -30.52 -8.77
C ALA A 377 -5.92 -29.97 -9.66
N THR A 378 -6.13 -29.92 -10.98
CA THR A 378 -5.14 -29.43 -11.95
C THR A 378 -5.82 -28.53 -12.98
N ILE A 379 -5.22 -27.36 -13.24
CA ILE A 379 -5.57 -26.41 -14.28
C ILE A 379 -4.98 -26.89 -15.60
N ALA A 380 -5.83 -27.37 -16.49
CA ALA A 380 -5.49 -27.75 -17.86
C ALA A 380 -5.80 -26.62 -18.86
N VAL A 381 -5.26 -26.72 -20.08
CA VAL A 381 -5.45 -25.71 -21.15
C VAL A 381 -6.92 -25.37 -21.40
N GLY A 382 -7.82 -26.36 -21.34
CA GLY A 382 -9.27 -26.15 -21.56
C GLY A 382 -9.97 -25.30 -20.49
N GLN A 383 -9.31 -25.03 -19.36
CA GLN A 383 -9.81 -24.18 -18.27
C GLN A 383 -9.20 -22.77 -18.31
N LEU A 384 -8.29 -22.51 -19.26
CA LEU A 384 -7.71 -21.19 -19.43
C LEU A 384 -8.74 -20.25 -20.11
N PRO A 385 -8.80 -18.97 -19.68
CA PRO A 385 -9.64 -17.98 -20.33
C PRO A 385 -9.34 -17.82 -21.83
N GLU A 386 -10.34 -17.38 -22.62
CA GLU A 386 -10.23 -17.23 -24.08
C GLU A 386 -9.08 -16.32 -24.54
N LYS A 387 -8.60 -15.41 -23.69
CA LYS A 387 -7.45 -14.54 -23.99
C LYS A 387 -6.17 -15.32 -24.33
N PHE A 388 -6.04 -16.57 -23.86
CA PHE A 388 -4.94 -17.47 -24.21
C PHE A 388 -5.17 -18.17 -25.56
N ALA A 389 -6.42 -18.30 -26.02
CA ALA A 389 -6.76 -18.91 -27.30
C ALA A 389 -6.54 -17.97 -28.51
N GLN A 390 -6.50 -16.65 -28.28
CA GLN A 390 -6.32 -15.62 -29.31
C GLN A 390 -4.85 -15.25 -29.60
N SER A 391 -3.87 -15.93 -29.00
CA SER A 391 -2.44 -15.65 -29.23
C SER A 391 -1.91 -16.22 -30.57
N SER A 392 -2.67 -16.05 -31.65
CA SER A 392 -2.34 -16.49 -33.01
C SER A 392 -2.60 -15.39 -34.05
N ALA A 393 -1.87 -14.28 -33.95
CA ALA A 393 -1.34 -13.51 -35.08
C ALA A 393 -0.35 -12.47 -34.54
N ASP A 394 0.94 -12.82 -34.67
CA ASP A 394 2.09 -12.03 -34.26
C ASP A 394 2.26 -10.81 -35.19
N TYR A 395 1.95 -9.61 -34.69
CA TYR A 395 2.61 -8.40 -35.16
C TYR A 395 3.49 -7.94 -34.01
N GLY A 396 4.80 -8.16 -34.11
CA GLY A 396 5.77 -7.44 -33.30
C GLY A 396 5.55 -5.92 -33.47
N ASP A 397 6.08 -5.11 -32.55
CA ASP A 397 6.02 -3.66 -32.69
C ASP A 397 6.62 -3.26 -34.06
N ILE A 398 5.78 -2.77 -34.98
CA ILE A 398 6.24 -2.24 -36.26
C ILE A 398 6.95 -0.92 -35.95
N VAL A 399 8.25 -1.00 -35.68
CA VAL A 399 9.09 0.18 -35.47
C VAL A 399 9.44 0.76 -36.84
N LEU A 400 8.94 1.96 -37.13
CA LEU A 400 9.32 2.72 -38.32
C LEU A 400 10.83 3.02 -38.28
N PRO A 401 11.61 2.58 -39.29
CA PRO A 401 13.02 2.94 -39.38
C PRO A 401 13.19 4.46 -39.50
N ALA A 402 14.33 4.99 -39.03
CA ALA A 402 14.60 6.43 -39.00
C ALA A 402 14.55 7.11 -40.38
N GLY A 403 14.68 6.36 -41.47
CA GLY A 403 14.53 6.83 -42.85
C GLY A 403 13.11 6.80 -43.41
N GLY A 404 12.12 6.38 -42.61
CA GLY A 404 10.75 6.12 -43.05
C GLY A 404 10.62 4.83 -43.90
N VAL A 405 9.39 4.49 -44.26
CA VAL A 405 9.09 3.42 -45.22
C VAL A 405 8.10 3.94 -46.26
N HIS A 406 8.27 3.51 -47.50
CA HIS A 406 7.25 3.70 -48.52
C HIS A 406 6.15 2.66 -48.32
N LEU A 407 4.98 3.13 -47.89
CA LEU A 407 3.87 2.27 -47.51
C LEU A 407 3.39 1.38 -48.67
N GLU A 408 3.46 1.91 -49.90
CA GLU A 408 3.06 1.17 -51.11
C GLU A 408 4.02 0.02 -51.43
N ASP A 409 5.32 0.16 -51.15
CA ASP A 409 6.31 -0.91 -51.38
C ASP A 409 6.19 -2.02 -50.34
N LEU A 410 5.96 -1.65 -49.07
CA LEU A 410 5.70 -2.60 -47.99
C LEU A 410 4.39 -3.36 -48.22
N GLU A 411 3.36 -2.66 -48.69
CA GLU A 411 2.09 -3.27 -49.07
C GLU A 411 2.28 -4.26 -50.23
N GLU A 412 3.04 -3.88 -51.27
CA GLU A 412 3.34 -4.78 -52.39
C GLU A 412 4.07 -6.05 -51.94
N ASP A 413 5.10 -5.91 -51.09
CA ASP A 413 5.90 -7.04 -50.60
C ASP A 413 5.05 -8.01 -49.76
N LEU A 414 4.24 -7.49 -48.84
CA LEU A 414 3.32 -8.32 -48.05
C LEU A 414 2.30 -9.04 -48.92
N MET A 415 1.79 -8.39 -49.96
CA MET A 415 0.88 -9.01 -50.92
C MET A 415 1.54 -10.14 -51.73
N ARG A 416 2.82 -10.00 -52.10
CA ARG A 416 3.61 -11.05 -52.76
C ARG A 416 3.84 -12.24 -51.84
N GLN A 417 4.27 -11.99 -50.60
CA GLN A 417 4.48 -13.04 -49.60
C GLN A 417 3.18 -13.81 -49.29
N ALA A 418 2.05 -13.12 -49.22
CA ALA A 418 0.75 -13.76 -48.99
C ALA A 418 0.32 -14.65 -50.17
N LEU A 419 0.60 -14.23 -51.41
CA LEU A 419 0.37 -15.05 -52.60
C LEU A 419 1.28 -16.28 -52.64
N GLU A 420 2.55 -16.13 -52.28
CA GLU A 420 3.51 -17.22 -52.26
C GLU A 420 3.12 -18.28 -51.22
N ARG A 421 2.81 -17.85 -49.99
CA ARG A 421 2.39 -18.76 -48.89
C ARG A 421 1.05 -19.45 -49.13
N SER A 422 0.17 -18.86 -49.93
CA SER A 422 -1.11 -19.47 -50.33
C SER A 422 -1.02 -20.30 -51.62
N GLY A 423 0.16 -20.38 -52.25
CA GLY A 423 0.36 -21.07 -53.52
C GLY A 423 -0.43 -20.45 -54.68
N GLY A 424 -0.55 -19.12 -54.70
CA GLY A 424 -1.26 -18.37 -55.74
C GLY A 424 -2.78 -18.28 -55.56
N ARG A 425 -3.33 -18.82 -54.46
CA ARG A 425 -4.78 -18.79 -54.18
C ARG A 425 -5.20 -17.45 -53.59
N ILE A 426 -5.72 -16.57 -54.44
CA ILE A 426 -6.11 -15.18 -54.12
C ILE A 426 -7.02 -15.05 -52.89
N LYS A 427 -7.98 -15.98 -52.69
CA LYS A 427 -8.88 -15.93 -51.54
C LYS A 427 -8.15 -16.20 -50.22
N GLU A 428 -7.30 -17.21 -50.19
CA GLU A 428 -6.50 -17.59 -49.02
C GLU A 428 -5.42 -16.54 -48.74
N ALA A 429 -4.80 -15.97 -49.78
CA ALA A 429 -3.89 -14.82 -49.66
C ALA A 429 -4.55 -13.59 -49.02
N ALA A 430 -5.80 -13.31 -49.40
CA ALA A 430 -6.56 -12.20 -48.83
C ALA A 430 -6.87 -12.44 -47.34
N GLU A 431 -7.23 -13.68 -46.98
CA GLU A 431 -7.48 -14.08 -45.59
C GLU A 431 -6.21 -13.94 -44.73
N LEU A 432 -5.03 -14.32 -45.23
CA LEU A 432 -3.74 -14.16 -44.54
C LEU A 432 -3.40 -12.71 -44.19
N LEU A 433 -3.90 -11.75 -44.96
CA LEU A 433 -3.68 -10.30 -44.74
C LEU A 433 -4.90 -9.60 -44.13
N GLY A 434 -5.93 -10.33 -43.72
CA GLY A 434 -7.16 -9.76 -43.16
C GLY A 434 -7.98 -8.91 -44.15
N LEU A 435 -7.80 -9.12 -45.46
CA LEU A 435 -8.47 -8.38 -46.53
C LEU A 435 -9.62 -9.18 -47.13
N THR A 436 -10.63 -8.47 -47.66
CA THR A 436 -11.65 -9.13 -48.49
C THR A 436 -11.08 -9.48 -49.86
N TYR A 437 -11.61 -10.54 -50.49
CA TYR A 437 -11.21 -10.95 -51.84
C TYR A 437 -11.23 -9.79 -52.86
N LYS A 438 -12.27 -8.95 -52.82
CA LYS A 438 -12.41 -7.80 -53.74
C LYS A 438 -11.36 -6.72 -53.47
N THR A 439 -11.07 -6.44 -52.20
CA THR A 439 -10.04 -5.46 -51.80
C THR A 439 -8.66 -5.94 -52.22
N PHE A 440 -8.35 -7.22 -52.00
CA PHE A 440 -7.08 -7.82 -52.39
C PHE A 440 -6.89 -7.82 -53.92
N GLN A 441 -7.93 -8.17 -54.69
CA GLN A 441 -7.89 -8.08 -56.16
C GLN A 441 -7.69 -6.67 -56.68
N TYR A 442 -8.34 -5.68 -56.07
CA TYR A 442 -8.17 -4.28 -56.46
C TYR A 442 -6.73 -3.83 -56.24
N ARG A 443 -6.15 -4.17 -55.09
CA ARG A 443 -4.76 -3.85 -54.75
C ARG A 443 -3.75 -4.59 -55.65
N LEU A 444 -4.01 -5.85 -56.01
CA LEU A 444 -3.16 -6.59 -56.96
C LEU A 444 -3.06 -5.90 -58.33
N LYS A 445 -4.16 -5.30 -58.80
CA LYS A 445 -4.18 -4.53 -60.04
C LYS A 445 -3.50 -3.16 -59.88
N LYS A 446 -3.64 -2.53 -58.71
CA LYS A 446 -2.99 -1.25 -58.39
C LYS A 446 -1.46 -1.38 -58.42
N HIS A 447 -0.92 -2.48 -57.93
CA HIS A 447 0.53 -2.76 -57.84
C HIS A 447 1.09 -3.60 -59.02
N ASP A 448 0.30 -3.87 -60.07
CA ASP A 448 0.68 -4.68 -61.26
C ASP A 448 1.35 -6.04 -60.95
N ILE A 449 0.96 -6.69 -59.85
CA ILE A 449 1.60 -7.92 -59.33
C ILE A 449 1.28 -9.15 -60.22
N GLN A 450 0.31 -9.06 -61.12
CA GLN A 450 -0.19 -10.19 -61.92
C GLN A 450 0.75 -10.66 -63.06
N LYS A 451 1.83 -9.94 -63.39
CA LYS A 451 2.65 -10.23 -64.59
C LYS A 451 3.95 -11.00 -64.37
N LYS A 452 4.30 -11.38 -63.14
CA LYS A 452 5.62 -11.95 -62.81
C LYS A 452 5.63 -13.33 -62.14
N VAL A 453 4.48 -14.00 -62.05
CA VAL A 453 4.43 -15.37 -61.52
C VAL A 453 4.32 -16.33 -62.71
N GLU A 454 5.46 -16.68 -63.30
CA GLU A 454 5.57 -17.88 -64.13
C GLU A 454 5.50 -19.08 -63.18
N PHE A 455 4.46 -19.90 -63.35
CA PHE A 455 4.35 -21.19 -62.69
C PHE A 455 5.05 -22.22 -63.59
N ASP A 456 6.15 -22.81 -63.11
CA ASP A 456 6.67 -24.09 -63.61
C ASP A 456 5.93 -25.27 -62.97
#